data_AF-A0A2T6IH13-F1
#
_entry.id   AF-A0A2T6IH13-F1
#
_cell.length_a   1.000
_cell.length_b   1.000
_cell.length_c   1.000
_cell.angle_alpha   90.00
_cell.angle_beta   90.00
_cell.angle_gamma   90.00
#
_symmetry.space_group_name_H-M   'P 1'
#
loop_
_entity.id
_entity.type
_entity.pdbx_description
1 polymer ?
#
loop_
_entity_poly.entity_id
_entity_poly.type
_entity_poly.pdbx_seq_one_letter_code
_entity_poly.pdbx_strand_id
1 'polypeptide(L)'
;MSSSLRRQEVLRHSLRGLASRMQFVSFTVSRMQFVSLPVSRMQFHFLLGAAGPPGTGKTHVACAIIDAWQRNDPSKKILAVADSNVAADNLMEGLSARGIRSVRVGNGSESDLQEEAIADLGRYRDYVRLKQNGMFGEAKTVRMALFREAIRRQPVIIATCVGSGHEMFDDLVFSRVIIDEGAQAIEPSNLIPLAHGCRNFVLIGDHKQLPPTILSPEAAARGLDVSLLERFVGSGIAPIQLLDEQRRMHPSIAYFPNLQFYDGKIQSRDVDDGNRPPVAGFRWPSQHSRVCLVDISAAGLSGSETSQGTSKYNAAEIDPIIAILQSVANEGSVLPSQIGVLTPYDAQKARLRKAINETFVPPACYQIEVDSVDGFQGKEKDLIIFSAVRSNARGEIGFLRDPRRMNVMLTRAKRGVIVVGDQLTLWNDKTNWRPWIQWVGSMRSIIPLTRLNDHLDAPRYSLPSLQGGQGGNLPRSSSFASRQGSAGAHARAGGASQIFVPQGFQCDFHRSGFAGHNMDVDTPVGQGLLELSPAKKAAEEEEEREKEREVPDDWEELL
;
A
#
# COMPACT_ATOMS: atom_id res chain seq x y z
N MET A 1 35.66 -8.60 -5.88
CA MET A 1 34.23 -8.93 -6.16
C MET A 1 33.98 -10.42 -6.49
N SER A 2 34.98 -11.31 -6.56
CA SER A 2 34.78 -12.70 -7.07
C SER A 2 34.32 -13.75 -6.03
N SER A 3 34.53 -13.53 -4.72
CA SER A 3 34.14 -14.49 -3.67
C SER A 3 32.63 -14.48 -3.35
N SER A 4 31.97 -13.33 -3.51
CA SER A 4 30.52 -13.17 -3.36
C SER A 4 29.76 -13.86 -4.50
N LEU A 5 30.24 -13.71 -5.74
CA LEU A 5 29.64 -14.32 -6.92
C LEU A 5 29.80 -15.85 -6.91
N ARG A 6 30.97 -16.39 -6.53
CA ARG A 6 31.14 -17.85 -6.34
C ARG A 6 30.27 -18.41 -5.21
N ARG A 7 30.08 -17.68 -4.10
CA ARG A 7 29.14 -18.10 -3.04
C ARG A 7 27.69 -18.09 -3.52
N GLN A 8 27.29 -17.10 -4.34
CA GLN A 8 25.96 -17.06 -4.96
C GLN A 8 25.76 -18.16 -6.00
N GLU A 9 26.78 -18.54 -6.78
CA GLU A 9 26.72 -19.65 -7.73
C GLU A 9 26.65 -21.01 -7.06
N VAL A 10 27.43 -21.23 -5.98
CA VAL A 10 27.36 -22.47 -5.19
C VAL A 10 25.99 -22.59 -4.49
N LEU A 11 25.45 -21.49 -3.96
CA LEU A 11 24.06 -21.45 -3.46
C LEU A 11 23.05 -21.75 -4.57
N ARG A 12 23.20 -21.15 -5.76
CA ARG A 12 22.33 -21.43 -6.92
C ARG A 12 22.41 -22.89 -7.36
N HIS A 13 23.58 -23.52 -7.33
CA HIS A 13 23.75 -24.93 -7.70
C HIS A 13 23.16 -25.88 -6.66
N SER A 14 23.37 -25.63 -5.36
CA SER A 14 22.74 -26.40 -4.28
C SER A 14 21.22 -26.23 -4.26
N LEU A 15 20.70 -25.03 -4.55
CA LEU A 15 19.27 -24.75 -4.60
C LEU A 15 18.59 -25.31 -5.85
N ARG A 16 19.27 -25.36 -7.01
CA ARG A 16 18.79 -26.07 -8.21
C ARG A 16 18.71 -27.59 -7.98
N GLY A 17 19.65 -28.16 -7.24
CA GLY A 17 19.59 -29.55 -6.80
C GLY A 17 18.36 -29.85 -5.93
N LEU A 18 17.99 -28.93 -5.03
CA LEU A 18 16.75 -28.98 -4.25
C LEU A 18 15.50 -28.84 -5.12
N ALA A 19 15.47 -27.89 -6.05
CA ALA A 19 14.35 -27.68 -6.97
C ALA A 19 14.07 -28.91 -7.85
N SER A 20 15.11 -29.63 -8.29
CA SER A 20 14.95 -30.86 -9.10
C SER A 20 14.32 -32.04 -8.35
N ARG A 21 14.34 -32.03 -7.01
CA ARG A 21 13.73 -33.04 -6.14
C ARG A 21 12.33 -32.65 -5.66
N MET A 22 11.87 -31.44 -5.96
CA MET A 22 10.55 -30.94 -5.60
C MET A 22 9.60 -31.21 -6.77
N GLN A 23 8.64 -32.13 -6.59
CA GLN A 23 7.54 -32.30 -7.55
C GLN A 23 6.66 -31.05 -7.48
N PHE A 24 6.79 -30.17 -8.47
CA PHE A 24 5.93 -28.99 -8.64
C PHE A 24 4.62 -29.42 -9.28
N VAL A 25 3.54 -29.36 -8.50
CA VAL A 25 2.19 -29.49 -9.01
C VAL A 25 1.66 -28.08 -9.25
N SER A 26 1.60 -27.66 -10.51
CA SER A 26 1.02 -26.38 -10.93
C SER A 26 -0.51 -26.49 -10.99
N PHE A 27 -1.22 -25.67 -10.22
CA PHE A 27 -2.67 -25.50 -10.35
C PHE A 27 -3.08 -24.03 -10.20
N THR A 28 -4.01 -23.60 -11.04
CA THR A 28 -4.54 -22.24 -11.10
C THR A 28 -5.44 -21.94 -9.90
N VAL A 29 -5.00 -21.04 -9.02
CA VAL A 29 -5.74 -20.61 -7.81
C VAL A 29 -6.94 -19.71 -8.14
N SER A 30 -7.04 -19.16 -9.36
CA SER A 30 -8.13 -18.25 -9.77
C SER A 30 -9.55 -18.86 -9.67
N ARG A 31 -9.68 -20.20 -9.53
CA ARG A 31 -10.98 -20.89 -9.30
C ARG A 31 -11.29 -21.22 -7.84
N MET A 32 -10.39 -20.95 -6.89
CA MET A 32 -10.61 -21.28 -5.47
C MET A 32 -11.62 -20.36 -4.76
N GLN A 33 -12.03 -19.25 -5.38
CA GLN A 33 -12.81 -18.25 -4.67
C GLN A 33 -14.30 -18.61 -4.53
N PHE A 34 -14.89 -19.52 -5.33
CA PHE A 34 -16.36 -19.69 -5.33
C PHE A 34 -16.92 -21.10 -5.61
N VAL A 35 -16.11 -22.17 -5.61
CA VAL A 35 -16.64 -23.52 -5.83
C VAL A 35 -16.33 -24.43 -4.64
N SER A 36 -17.36 -25.10 -4.11
CA SER A 36 -17.24 -26.28 -3.26
C SER A 36 -16.65 -27.47 -4.06
N LEU A 37 -15.43 -27.32 -4.58
CA LEU A 37 -14.68 -28.41 -5.21
C LEU A 37 -13.72 -29.03 -4.19
N PRO A 38 -13.39 -30.32 -4.33
CA PRO A 38 -12.76 -31.11 -3.29
C PRO A 38 -11.29 -30.67 -3.11
N VAL A 39 -11.08 -29.72 -2.21
CA VAL A 39 -9.75 -29.32 -1.72
C VAL A 39 -8.99 -30.51 -1.12
N SER A 40 -9.68 -31.61 -0.83
CA SER A 40 -9.12 -32.88 -0.37
C SER A 40 -8.08 -33.52 -1.31
N ARG A 41 -7.99 -33.12 -2.58
CA ARG A 41 -6.98 -33.64 -3.54
C ARG A 41 -5.77 -32.72 -3.77
N MET A 42 -5.71 -31.52 -3.19
CA MET A 42 -4.54 -30.65 -3.35
C MET A 42 -3.45 -31.01 -2.35
N GLN A 43 -2.45 -31.76 -2.81
CA GLN A 43 -1.17 -31.88 -2.13
C GLN A 43 -0.36 -30.60 -2.37
N PHE A 44 -0.56 -29.58 -1.54
CA PHE A 44 0.27 -28.37 -1.54
C PHE A 44 1.68 -28.76 -1.10
N HIS A 45 2.58 -29.08 -2.01
CA HIS A 45 3.91 -29.52 -1.58
C HIS A 45 4.83 -28.35 -1.23
N PHE A 46 4.89 -27.22 -1.93
CA PHE A 46 5.81 -26.15 -1.54
C PHE A 46 5.38 -24.76 -2.04
N LEU A 47 5.52 -23.78 -1.15
CA LEU A 47 5.39 -22.33 -1.31
C LEU A 47 4.30 -21.87 -2.29
N LEU A 48 3.14 -21.46 -1.77
CA LEU A 48 2.29 -20.53 -2.52
C LEU A 48 2.67 -19.12 -2.08
N GLY A 49 3.51 -18.43 -2.87
CA GLY A 49 3.66 -17.00 -2.74
C GLY A 49 2.41 -16.33 -3.30
N ALA A 50 1.40 -16.06 -2.48
CA ALA A 50 0.22 -15.32 -2.95
C ALA A 50 0.56 -13.83 -2.99
N ALA A 51 1.14 -13.39 -4.10
CA ALA A 51 1.34 -11.97 -4.37
C ALA A 51 -0.01 -11.37 -4.71
N GLY A 52 -0.53 -10.48 -3.89
CA GLY A 52 -1.88 -9.95 -4.09
C GLY A 52 -1.92 -8.45 -3.92
N PRO A 53 -2.21 -7.69 -5.00
CA PRO A 53 -2.53 -6.27 -4.87
C PRO A 53 -3.61 -6.02 -3.80
N PRO A 54 -3.77 -4.77 -3.36
CA PRO A 54 -4.79 -4.43 -2.39
C PRO A 54 -6.19 -4.77 -2.90
N GLY A 55 -7.00 -5.41 -2.05
CA GLY A 55 -8.36 -5.81 -2.42
C GLY A 55 -8.49 -7.17 -3.12
N THR A 56 -7.43 -7.97 -3.20
CA THR A 56 -7.46 -9.33 -3.79
C THR A 56 -7.79 -10.45 -2.77
N GLY A 57 -8.06 -10.08 -1.52
CA GLY A 57 -8.47 -11.02 -0.48
C GLY A 57 -7.35 -11.92 0.03
N LYS A 58 -6.09 -11.44 0.10
CA LYS A 58 -4.93 -12.17 0.67
C LYS A 58 -5.25 -12.93 1.97
N THR A 59 -5.72 -12.23 3.00
CA THR A 59 -6.11 -12.84 4.28
C THR A 59 -7.27 -13.82 4.14
N HIS A 60 -8.21 -13.58 3.22
CA HIS A 60 -9.30 -14.54 2.93
C HIS A 60 -8.76 -15.83 2.32
N VAL A 61 -7.81 -15.73 1.38
CA VAL A 61 -7.09 -16.88 0.81
C VAL A 61 -6.31 -17.61 1.90
N ALA A 62 -5.66 -16.89 2.80
CA ALA A 62 -4.98 -17.48 3.96
C ALA A 62 -5.93 -18.35 4.79
N CYS A 63 -7.09 -17.80 5.15
CA CYS A 63 -8.11 -18.52 5.90
C CYS A 63 -8.67 -19.73 5.13
N ALA A 64 -8.84 -19.63 3.82
CA ALA A 64 -9.28 -20.74 2.98
C ALA A 64 -8.25 -21.88 2.91
N ILE A 65 -6.96 -21.56 2.89
CA ILE A 65 -5.87 -22.54 2.95
C ILE A 65 -5.82 -23.23 4.31
N ILE A 66 -6.00 -22.48 5.41
CA ILE A 66 -6.06 -23.04 6.76
C ILE A 66 -7.25 -24.02 6.89
N ASP A 67 -8.43 -23.62 6.42
CA ASP A 67 -9.65 -24.44 6.36
C ASP A 67 -9.40 -25.76 5.61
N ALA A 68 -8.80 -25.65 4.43
CA ALA A 68 -8.41 -26.77 3.60
C ALA A 68 -7.46 -27.74 4.30
N TRP A 69 -6.41 -27.22 4.91
CA TRP A 69 -5.45 -28.02 5.67
C TRP A 69 -6.11 -28.72 6.85
N GLN A 70 -6.98 -28.02 7.60
CA GLN A 70 -7.68 -28.59 8.74
C GLN A 70 -8.63 -29.71 8.33
N ARG A 71 -9.39 -29.55 7.23
CA ARG A 71 -10.27 -30.61 6.71
C ARG A 71 -9.51 -31.82 6.16
N ASN A 72 -8.36 -31.58 5.54
CA ASN A 72 -7.55 -32.64 4.95
C ASN A 72 -6.84 -33.49 6.01
N ASP A 73 -6.33 -32.87 7.08
CA ASP A 73 -5.66 -33.58 8.17
C ASP A 73 -5.93 -32.86 9.50
N PRO A 74 -7.06 -33.18 10.18
CA PRO A 74 -7.44 -32.55 11.44
C PRO A 74 -6.47 -32.81 12.60
N SER A 75 -5.59 -33.80 12.47
CA SER A 75 -4.62 -34.16 13.51
C SER A 75 -3.45 -33.18 13.58
N LYS A 76 -3.17 -32.46 12.49
CA LYS A 76 -2.06 -31.52 12.39
C LYS A 76 -2.45 -30.13 12.89
N LYS A 77 -1.65 -29.62 13.83
CA LYS A 77 -1.70 -28.21 14.22
C LYS A 77 -1.17 -27.31 13.11
N ILE A 78 -1.78 -26.14 12.98
CA ILE A 78 -1.39 -25.10 12.02
C ILE A 78 -0.96 -23.86 12.82
N LEU A 79 0.19 -23.29 12.46
CA LEU A 79 0.62 -21.99 12.95
C LEU A 79 0.31 -20.94 11.88
N ALA A 80 -0.52 -19.96 12.24
CA ALA A 80 -0.82 -18.80 11.41
C ALA A 80 -0.19 -17.56 12.04
N VAL A 81 0.62 -16.83 11.28
CA VAL A 81 1.30 -15.64 11.80
C VAL A 81 1.24 -14.48 10.84
N ALA A 82 1.44 -13.29 11.39
CA ALA A 82 1.69 -12.06 10.64
C ALA A 82 2.69 -11.18 11.41
N ASP A 83 3.27 -10.17 10.77
CA ASP A 83 4.24 -9.30 11.46
C ASP A 83 3.57 -8.36 12.47
N SER A 84 2.38 -7.85 12.13
CA SER A 84 1.62 -6.92 12.97
C SER A 84 0.49 -7.59 13.74
N ASN A 85 0.15 -7.03 14.90
CA ASN A 85 -1.00 -7.51 15.68
C ASN A 85 -2.30 -7.39 14.90
N VAL A 86 -2.53 -6.27 14.21
CA VAL A 86 -3.74 -6.03 13.39
C VAL A 86 -3.91 -7.12 12.31
N ALA A 87 -2.83 -7.50 11.62
CA ALA A 87 -2.90 -8.56 10.62
C ALA A 87 -3.18 -9.94 11.24
N ALA A 88 -2.62 -10.23 12.41
CA ALA A 88 -2.92 -11.46 13.16
C ALA A 88 -4.38 -11.49 13.65
N ASP A 89 -4.93 -10.35 14.05
CA ASP A 89 -6.32 -10.24 14.50
C ASP A 89 -7.29 -10.37 13.31
N ASN A 90 -6.94 -9.84 12.13
CA ASN A 90 -7.68 -10.06 10.89
C ASN A 90 -7.73 -11.55 10.50
N LEU A 91 -6.63 -12.30 10.71
CA LEU A 91 -6.63 -13.76 10.55
C LEU A 91 -7.59 -14.43 11.54
N MET A 92 -7.59 -13.99 12.80
CA MET A 92 -8.49 -14.53 13.84
C MET A 92 -9.96 -14.31 13.48
N GLU A 93 -10.33 -13.09 13.08
CA GLU A 93 -11.67 -12.77 12.63
C GLU A 93 -12.06 -13.58 11.39
N GLY A 94 -11.17 -13.65 10.39
CA GLY A 94 -11.40 -14.41 9.17
C GLY A 94 -11.58 -15.92 9.39
N LEU A 95 -10.88 -16.50 10.36
CA LEU A 95 -11.03 -17.90 10.75
C LEU A 95 -12.32 -18.14 11.55
N SER A 96 -12.63 -17.24 12.48
CA SER A 96 -13.86 -17.28 13.28
C SER A 96 -15.11 -17.23 12.39
N ALA A 97 -15.12 -16.33 11.39
CA ALA A 97 -16.20 -16.22 10.41
C ALA A 97 -16.41 -17.50 9.58
N ARG A 98 -15.40 -18.38 9.50
CA ARG A 98 -15.47 -19.69 8.84
C ARG A 98 -15.76 -20.85 9.80
N GLY A 99 -15.99 -20.56 11.08
CA GLY A 99 -16.22 -21.56 12.12
C GLY A 99 -14.97 -22.39 12.47
N ILE A 100 -13.77 -21.89 12.15
CA ILE A 100 -12.52 -22.60 12.43
C ILE A 100 -12.06 -22.25 13.84
N ARG A 101 -11.90 -23.27 14.69
CA ARG A 101 -11.41 -23.07 16.05
C ARG A 101 -9.94 -22.64 16.05
N SER A 102 -9.65 -21.51 16.66
CA SER A 102 -8.30 -20.97 16.75
C SER A 102 -8.07 -20.25 18.08
N VAL A 103 -6.83 -20.06 18.47
CA VAL A 103 -6.44 -19.20 19.60
C VAL A 103 -5.36 -18.22 19.19
N ARG A 104 -5.46 -16.98 19.66
CA ARG A 104 -4.48 -15.91 19.46
C ARG A 104 -3.53 -15.85 20.64
N VAL A 105 -2.23 -15.81 20.38
CA VAL A 105 -1.15 -15.75 21.37
C VAL A 105 -0.30 -14.50 21.07
N GLY A 106 -0.28 -13.50 21.96
CA GLY A 106 0.21 -12.14 21.68
C GLY A 106 0.70 -11.36 22.91
N ASN A 107 1.29 -10.19 22.67
CA ASN A 107 2.41 -9.63 23.45
C ASN A 107 2.03 -8.99 24.79
N GLY A 108 2.26 -9.72 25.87
CA GLY A 108 2.90 -9.18 27.08
C GLY A 108 2.04 -8.37 28.05
N SER A 109 0.77 -8.08 27.73
CA SER A 109 -0.21 -7.85 28.78
C SER A 109 -0.76 -9.21 29.19
N GLU A 110 -0.98 -9.42 30.48
CA GLU A 110 -1.75 -10.56 30.96
C GLU A 110 -3.12 -10.71 30.27
N SER A 111 -3.56 -9.79 29.42
CA SER A 111 -4.90 -9.70 28.83
C SER A 111 -5.09 -10.29 27.42
N ASP A 112 -4.06 -10.76 26.70
CA ASP A 112 -4.24 -11.14 25.28
C ASP A 112 -4.69 -12.60 25.06
N LEU A 113 -4.54 -13.44 26.09
CA LEU A 113 -5.28 -14.69 26.16
C LEU A 113 -6.50 -14.45 27.04
N GLN A 114 -7.62 -14.26 26.36
CA GLN A 114 -8.96 -14.19 26.93
C GLN A 114 -9.13 -15.28 28.01
N GLU A 115 -9.53 -14.90 29.24
CA GLU A 115 -9.81 -15.87 30.32
C GLU A 115 -10.85 -16.90 29.86
N GLU A 116 -11.70 -16.53 28.89
CA GLU A 116 -12.62 -17.39 28.15
C GLU A 116 -11.94 -18.63 27.56
N ALA A 117 -10.68 -18.53 27.10
CA ALA A 117 -9.94 -19.65 26.51
C ALA A 117 -9.55 -20.72 27.56
N ILE A 118 -9.53 -20.36 28.85
CA ILE A 118 -9.17 -21.24 29.97
C ILE A 118 -10.34 -21.52 30.92
N ALA A 119 -11.46 -20.80 30.79
CA ALA A 119 -12.61 -20.87 31.69
C ALA A 119 -13.20 -22.29 31.80
N ASP A 120 -13.19 -23.03 30.69
CA ASP A 120 -13.73 -24.39 30.60
C ASP A 120 -12.73 -25.48 31.05
N LEU A 121 -11.53 -25.11 31.49
CA LEU A 121 -10.51 -26.06 31.92
C LEU A 121 -10.66 -26.39 33.41
N GLY A 122 -10.42 -27.66 33.76
CA GLY A 122 -10.70 -28.18 35.11
C GLY A 122 -10.01 -27.44 36.25
N ARG A 123 -8.83 -26.87 36.01
CA ARG A 123 -8.04 -26.12 37.02
C ARG A 123 -8.35 -24.62 37.05
N TYR A 124 -9.33 -24.14 36.28
CA TYR A 124 -9.70 -22.73 36.26
C TYR A 124 -10.20 -22.24 37.63
N ARG A 125 -10.97 -23.07 38.34
CA ARG A 125 -11.46 -22.75 39.69
C ARG A 125 -10.31 -22.55 40.69
N ASP A 126 -9.24 -23.32 40.57
CA ASP A 126 -8.06 -23.18 41.43
C ASP A 126 -7.34 -21.86 41.16
N TYR A 127 -7.20 -21.48 39.87
CA TYR A 127 -6.66 -20.18 39.47
C TYR A 127 -7.47 -19.02 40.08
N VAL A 128 -8.80 -19.03 39.94
CA VAL A 128 -9.68 -17.98 40.48
C VAL A 128 -9.55 -17.88 42.00
N ARG A 129 -9.52 -19.02 42.70
CA ARG A 129 -9.37 -19.07 44.16
C ARG A 129 -8.03 -18.49 44.62
N LEU A 130 -6.93 -18.86 43.97
CA LEU A 130 -5.58 -18.33 44.29
C LEU A 130 -5.51 -16.81 44.06
N LYS A 131 -6.10 -16.31 42.96
CA LYS A 131 -6.19 -14.87 42.65
C LYS A 131 -6.97 -14.11 43.71
N GLN A 132 -8.13 -14.64 44.13
CA GLN A 132 -8.98 -14.03 45.17
C GLN A 132 -8.30 -14.00 46.55
N ASN A 133 -7.49 -15.02 46.86
CA ASN A 133 -6.75 -15.10 48.13
C ASN A 133 -5.44 -14.28 48.14
N GLY A 134 -5.15 -13.52 47.09
CA GLY A 134 -3.92 -12.71 46.99
C GLY A 134 -2.64 -13.52 46.72
N MET A 135 -2.76 -14.79 46.34
CA MET A 135 -1.63 -15.70 46.06
C MET A 135 -1.17 -15.57 44.59
N PHE A 136 -0.75 -14.35 44.20
CA PHE A 136 -0.52 -13.99 42.80
C PHE A 136 0.55 -14.84 42.09
N GLY A 137 1.62 -15.25 42.79
CA GLY A 137 2.69 -16.08 42.20
C GLY A 137 2.21 -17.49 41.80
N GLU A 138 1.42 -18.11 42.67
CA GLU A 138 0.83 -19.44 42.41
C GLU A 138 -0.27 -19.34 41.36
N ALA A 139 -1.12 -18.31 41.45
CA ALA A 139 -2.13 -18.02 40.45
C ALA A 139 -1.51 -17.87 39.05
N LYS A 140 -0.38 -17.17 38.94
CA LYS A 140 0.37 -17.02 37.67
C LYS A 140 0.87 -18.36 37.13
N THR A 141 1.39 -19.22 38.00
CA THR A 141 1.86 -20.56 37.60
C THR A 141 0.71 -21.43 37.08
N VAL A 142 -0.42 -21.47 37.80
CA VAL A 142 -1.61 -22.23 37.39
C VAL A 142 -2.16 -21.67 36.07
N ARG A 143 -2.23 -20.35 35.95
CA ARG A 143 -2.68 -19.66 34.74
C ARG A 143 -1.83 -20.02 33.52
N MET A 144 -0.50 -20.04 33.64
CA MET A 144 0.38 -20.40 32.54
C MET A 144 0.18 -21.86 32.12
N ALA A 145 -0.03 -22.77 33.08
CA ALA A 145 -0.34 -24.17 32.78
C ALA A 145 -1.69 -24.32 32.05
N LEU A 146 -2.71 -23.57 32.49
CA LEU A 146 -4.02 -23.51 31.83
C LEU A 146 -3.92 -23.01 30.40
N PHE A 147 -3.17 -21.93 30.16
CA PHE A 147 -2.97 -21.42 28.80
C PHE A 147 -2.23 -22.40 27.91
N ARG A 148 -1.18 -23.06 28.41
CA ARG A 148 -0.48 -24.10 27.67
C ARG A 148 -1.42 -25.25 27.29
N GLU A 149 -2.34 -25.63 28.19
CA GLU A 149 -3.37 -26.61 27.88
C GLU A 149 -4.38 -26.11 26.83
N ALA A 150 -4.86 -24.86 26.95
CA ALA A 150 -5.76 -24.26 25.98
C ALA A 150 -5.14 -24.23 24.57
N ILE A 151 -3.90 -23.78 24.44
CA ILE A 151 -3.15 -23.74 23.17
C ILE A 151 -3.00 -25.16 22.59
N ARG A 152 -2.71 -26.16 23.43
CA ARG A 152 -2.62 -27.57 22.99
C ARG A 152 -3.96 -28.12 22.48
N ARG A 153 -5.11 -27.64 22.95
CA ARG A 153 -6.44 -28.10 22.49
C ARG A 153 -6.89 -27.49 21.14
N GLN A 154 -6.24 -26.43 20.67
CA GLN A 154 -6.67 -25.73 19.46
C GLN A 154 -5.98 -26.26 18.20
N PRO A 155 -6.72 -26.44 17.09
CA PRO A 155 -6.12 -26.92 15.84
C PRO A 155 -5.31 -25.83 15.13
N VAL A 156 -5.66 -24.55 15.33
CA VAL A 156 -4.96 -23.40 14.75
C VAL A 156 -4.49 -22.48 15.87
N ILE A 157 -3.22 -22.09 15.82
CA ILE A 157 -2.63 -21.11 16.74
C ILE A 157 -2.22 -19.90 15.91
N ILE A 158 -2.62 -18.71 16.37
CA ILE A 158 -2.38 -17.44 15.71
C ILE A 158 -1.39 -16.64 16.56
N ALA A 159 -0.33 -16.12 15.96
CA ALA A 159 0.65 -15.28 16.67
C ALA A 159 1.20 -14.17 15.77
N THR A 160 2.00 -13.26 16.34
CA THR A 160 2.92 -12.50 15.48
C THR A 160 4.13 -13.36 15.13
N CYS A 161 4.85 -13.04 14.05
CA CYS A 161 6.07 -13.75 13.67
C CYS A 161 7.05 -13.85 14.85
N VAL A 162 7.36 -12.71 15.50
CA VAL A 162 8.19 -12.68 16.71
C VAL A 162 7.50 -13.34 17.91
N GLY A 163 6.19 -13.13 18.09
CA GLY A 163 5.44 -13.71 19.21
C GLY A 163 5.39 -15.24 19.19
N SER A 164 5.57 -15.86 18.02
CA SER A 164 5.69 -17.31 17.90
C SER A 164 6.97 -17.87 18.54
N GLY A 165 7.94 -17.04 18.90
CA GLY A 165 9.13 -17.43 19.66
C GLY A 165 8.94 -17.49 21.18
N HIS A 166 7.73 -17.27 21.70
CA HIS A 166 7.46 -17.34 23.13
C HIS A 166 7.55 -18.78 23.66
N GLU A 167 7.98 -18.97 24.92
CA GLU A 167 8.06 -20.27 25.63
C GLU A 167 6.76 -21.10 25.68
N MET A 168 5.64 -20.52 25.26
CA MET A 168 4.36 -21.23 25.13
C MET A 168 4.34 -22.16 23.91
N PHE A 169 5.27 -21.95 22.97
CA PHE A 169 5.39 -22.70 21.74
C PHE A 169 6.44 -23.83 21.81
N ASP A 170 7.30 -23.87 22.82
CA ASP A 170 8.45 -24.79 22.90
C ASP A 170 8.08 -26.28 22.75
N ASP A 171 6.92 -26.68 23.26
CA ASP A 171 6.43 -28.07 23.20
C ASP A 171 5.56 -28.36 21.95
N LEU A 172 5.44 -27.41 21.01
CA LEU A 172 4.55 -27.50 19.87
C LEU A 172 5.34 -27.65 18.57
N VAL A 173 4.90 -28.58 17.72
CA VAL A 173 5.45 -28.76 16.38
C VAL A 173 4.39 -28.39 15.36
N PHE A 174 4.76 -27.51 14.44
CA PHE A 174 3.89 -26.99 13.39
C PHE A 174 4.40 -27.43 12.02
N SER A 175 3.97 -28.61 11.58
CA SER A 175 4.32 -29.09 10.23
C SER A 175 3.78 -28.19 9.11
N ARG A 176 2.76 -27.37 9.41
CA ARG A 176 2.10 -26.43 8.50
C ARG A 176 2.12 -25.01 9.08
N VAL A 177 2.71 -24.08 8.35
CA VAL A 177 2.84 -22.67 8.75
C VAL A 177 2.27 -21.77 7.65
N ILE A 178 1.53 -20.74 8.02
CA ILE A 178 1.10 -19.69 7.10
C ILE A 178 1.52 -18.33 7.63
N ILE A 179 2.14 -17.52 6.78
CA ILE A 179 2.64 -16.19 7.12
C ILE A 179 1.89 -15.19 6.24
N ASP A 180 0.97 -14.42 6.83
CA ASP A 180 0.27 -13.33 6.15
C ASP A 180 1.05 -12.01 6.27
N GLU A 181 0.87 -11.13 5.29
CA GLU A 181 1.64 -9.89 5.13
C GLU A 181 3.18 -10.08 5.21
N GLY A 182 3.68 -11.24 4.80
CA GLY A 182 5.10 -11.64 4.94
C GLY A 182 6.10 -10.78 4.16
N ALA A 183 5.62 -9.89 3.28
CA ALA A 183 6.42 -8.89 2.58
C ALA A 183 6.86 -7.72 3.49
N GLN A 184 6.14 -7.47 4.58
CA GLN A 184 6.42 -6.37 5.52
C GLN A 184 7.29 -6.79 6.70
N ALA A 185 7.55 -8.09 6.84
CA ALA A 185 8.44 -8.63 7.86
C ALA A 185 9.87 -8.74 7.34
N ILE A 186 10.85 -8.38 8.18
CA ILE A 186 12.24 -8.74 7.92
C ILE A 186 12.35 -10.26 7.83
N GLU A 187 13.23 -10.75 6.97
CA GLU A 187 13.39 -12.20 6.81
C GLU A 187 13.65 -12.95 8.13
N PRO A 188 14.53 -12.49 9.05
CA PRO A 188 14.72 -13.19 10.32
C PRO A 188 13.43 -13.38 11.12
N SER A 189 12.49 -12.42 11.07
CA SER A 189 11.17 -12.51 11.72
C SER A 189 10.36 -13.66 11.12
N ASN A 190 10.35 -13.79 9.80
CA ASN A 190 9.66 -14.87 9.09
C ASN A 190 10.25 -16.27 9.36
N LEU A 191 11.51 -16.36 9.79
CA LEU A 191 12.15 -17.65 10.09
C LEU A 191 11.75 -18.22 11.46
N ILE A 192 11.39 -17.37 12.43
CA ILE A 192 10.95 -17.79 13.77
C ILE A 192 9.80 -18.81 13.71
N PRO A 193 8.65 -18.54 13.04
CA PRO A 193 7.55 -19.49 12.96
C PRO A 193 7.92 -20.78 12.21
N LEU A 194 8.88 -20.72 11.27
CA LEU A 194 9.32 -21.87 10.49
C LEU A 194 10.23 -22.81 11.29
N ALA A 195 10.90 -22.30 12.33
CA ALA A 195 11.78 -23.08 13.19
C ALA A 195 11.04 -24.14 14.03
N HIS A 196 9.71 -24.06 14.13
CA HIS A 196 8.88 -25.02 14.88
C HIS A 196 8.62 -26.35 14.15
N GLY A 197 9.64 -26.88 13.46
CA GLY A 197 9.54 -28.16 12.73
C GLY A 197 8.68 -28.08 11.47
N CYS A 198 8.63 -26.92 10.84
CA CYS A 198 7.86 -26.70 9.61
C CYS A 198 8.32 -27.61 8.47
N ARG A 199 7.36 -28.23 7.78
CA ARG A 199 7.58 -29.04 6.57
C ARG A 199 6.89 -28.47 5.34
N ASN A 200 5.83 -27.69 5.57
CA ASN A 200 5.03 -27.06 4.54
C ASN A 200 4.65 -25.65 5.01
N PHE A 201 4.95 -24.64 4.21
CA PHE A 201 4.53 -23.28 4.52
C PHE A 201 4.04 -22.51 3.31
N VAL A 202 3.23 -21.50 3.61
CA VAL A 202 2.64 -20.57 2.65
C VAL A 202 3.00 -19.15 3.08
N LEU A 203 3.55 -18.36 2.14
CA LEU A 203 3.86 -16.95 2.33
C LEU A 203 2.85 -16.11 1.55
N ILE A 204 2.10 -15.27 2.24
CA ILE A 204 1.13 -14.37 1.63
C ILE A 204 1.61 -12.95 1.87
N GLY A 205 1.57 -12.12 0.83
CA GLY A 205 2.04 -10.74 0.94
C GLY A 205 2.08 -10.06 -0.42
N ASP A 206 2.69 -8.88 -0.48
CA ASP A 206 2.87 -8.17 -1.73
C ASP A 206 4.20 -7.42 -1.72
N HIS A 207 5.18 -7.96 -2.43
CA HIS A 207 6.52 -7.39 -2.58
C HIS A 207 6.53 -6.08 -3.41
N LYS A 208 5.41 -5.70 -4.04
CA LYS A 208 5.23 -4.40 -4.71
C LYS A 208 4.61 -3.34 -3.77
N GLN A 209 4.25 -3.71 -2.54
CA GLN A 209 3.81 -2.79 -1.47
C GLN A 209 4.93 -2.56 -0.46
N LEU A 210 4.60 -1.99 0.72
CA LEU A 210 5.59 -1.55 1.71
C LEU A 210 6.53 -2.68 2.13
N PRO A 211 7.85 -2.41 2.16
CA PRO A 211 8.85 -3.32 2.71
C PRO A 211 8.85 -3.27 4.24
N PRO A 212 9.68 -4.10 4.90
CA PRO A 212 9.96 -3.95 6.32
C PRO A 212 10.55 -2.57 6.65
N THR A 213 10.18 -2.02 7.81
CA THR A 213 10.74 -0.75 8.29
C THR A 213 12.11 -0.98 8.92
N ILE A 214 13.16 -0.49 8.27
CA ILE A 214 14.55 -0.60 8.76
C ILE A 214 15.04 0.77 9.25
N LEU A 215 15.36 0.87 10.54
CA LEU A 215 15.85 2.10 11.14
C LEU A 215 17.31 2.41 10.76
N SER A 216 18.14 1.38 10.59
CA SER A 216 19.55 1.53 10.22
C SER A 216 19.70 1.58 8.70
N PRO A 217 20.13 2.72 8.11
CA PRO A 217 20.37 2.81 6.67
C PRO A 217 21.45 1.81 6.20
N GLU A 218 22.46 1.54 7.03
CA GLU A 218 23.50 0.54 6.73
C GLU A 218 22.92 -0.87 6.64
N ALA A 219 22.03 -1.24 7.57
CA ALA A 219 21.39 -2.55 7.55
C ALA A 219 20.45 -2.71 6.34
N ALA A 220 19.71 -1.66 5.99
CA ALA A 220 18.89 -1.64 4.77
C ALA A 220 19.76 -1.79 3.52
N ALA A 221 20.84 -1.02 3.40
CA ALA A 221 21.78 -1.12 2.28
C ALA A 221 22.44 -2.50 2.16
N ARG A 222 22.53 -3.26 3.25
CA ARG A 222 23.03 -4.64 3.27
C ARG A 222 21.94 -5.70 3.09
N GLY A 223 20.70 -5.30 2.79
CA GLY A 223 19.61 -6.18 2.38
C GLY A 223 18.67 -6.64 3.49
N LEU A 224 18.71 -6.02 4.68
CA LEU A 224 17.73 -6.34 5.75
C LEU A 224 16.31 -5.88 5.39
N ASP A 225 16.17 -4.96 4.45
CA ASP A 225 14.89 -4.49 3.90
C ASP A 225 14.30 -5.45 2.84
N VAL A 226 15.02 -6.52 2.47
CA VAL A 226 14.53 -7.56 1.56
C VAL A 226 13.82 -8.63 2.38
N SER A 227 12.49 -8.71 2.23
CA SER A 227 11.68 -9.74 2.87
C SER A 227 11.96 -11.14 2.32
N LEU A 228 11.56 -12.17 3.08
CA LEU A 228 11.66 -13.56 2.62
C LEU A 228 10.85 -13.79 1.33
N LEU A 229 9.66 -13.17 1.22
CA LEU A 229 8.83 -13.26 0.02
C LEU A 229 9.53 -12.62 -1.19
N GLU A 230 10.06 -11.41 -1.03
CA GLU A 230 10.79 -10.72 -2.09
C GLU A 230 12.00 -11.52 -2.56
N ARG A 231 12.71 -12.16 -1.64
CA ARG A 231 13.83 -13.06 -1.98
C ARG A 231 13.39 -14.26 -2.80
N PHE A 232 12.28 -14.92 -2.42
CA PHE A 232 11.76 -16.03 -3.20
C PHE A 232 11.34 -15.58 -4.61
N VAL A 233 10.64 -14.45 -4.71
CA VAL A 233 10.25 -13.84 -6.00
C VAL A 233 11.48 -13.57 -6.86
N GLY A 234 12.51 -12.92 -6.32
CA GLY A 234 13.73 -12.58 -7.06
C GLY A 234 14.59 -13.78 -7.43
N SER A 235 14.52 -14.88 -6.67
CA SER A 235 15.30 -16.09 -6.93
C SER A 235 14.73 -17.00 -8.03
N GLY A 236 13.41 -16.91 -8.30
CA GLY A 236 12.70 -17.81 -9.21
C GLY A 236 12.66 -19.27 -8.77
N ILE A 237 13.04 -19.59 -7.52
CA ILE A 237 13.13 -20.96 -7.01
C ILE A 237 11.76 -21.56 -6.71
N ALA A 238 10.80 -20.71 -6.38
CA ALA A 238 9.55 -21.15 -5.81
C ALA A 238 8.34 -20.58 -6.58
N PRO A 239 7.26 -21.35 -6.72
CA PRO A 239 6.10 -20.93 -7.49
C PRO A 239 5.41 -19.75 -6.79
N ILE A 240 5.35 -18.61 -7.47
CA ILE A 240 4.64 -17.43 -7.02
C ILE A 240 3.34 -17.35 -7.79
N GLN A 241 2.22 -17.35 -7.07
CA GLN A 241 0.90 -17.20 -7.63
C GLN A 241 0.42 -15.77 -7.41
N LEU A 242 0.17 -15.05 -8.48
CA LEU A 242 -0.51 -13.76 -8.41
C LEU A 242 -1.99 -14.00 -8.09
N LEU A 243 -2.52 -13.34 -7.07
CA LEU A 243 -3.95 -13.15 -6.88
C LEU A 243 -4.35 -11.99 -7.79
N ASP A 244 -4.93 -12.33 -8.94
CA ASP A 244 -5.14 -11.43 -10.06
C ASP A 244 -6.49 -10.71 -10.02
N GLU A 245 -7.42 -11.08 -9.14
CA GLU A 245 -8.75 -10.45 -9.07
C GLU A 245 -8.88 -9.48 -7.89
N GLN A 246 -9.05 -8.18 -8.17
CA GLN A 246 -9.30 -7.14 -7.16
C GLN A 246 -10.80 -6.78 -7.08
N ARG A 247 -11.31 -6.59 -5.85
CA ARG A 247 -12.71 -6.24 -5.56
C ARG A 247 -12.88 -4.98 -4.72
N ARG A 248 -11.80 -4.22 -4.52
CA ARG A 248 -11.80 -3.02 -3.65
C ARG A 248 -12.18 -1.79 -4.44
N MET A 249 -11.42 -1.49 -5.48
CA MET A 249 -11.36 -0.17 -6.08
C MET A 249 -12.19 -0.13 -7.36
N HIS A 250 -12.75 1.03 -7.68
CA HIS A 250 -13.30 1.28 -9.00
C HIS A 250 -12.23 0.99 -10.09
N PRO A 251 -12.57 0.38 -11.24
CA PRO A 251 -11.60 0.00 -12.27
C PRO A 251 -10.68 1.15 -12.74
N SER A 252 -11.19 2.38 -12.80
CA SER A 252 -10.38 3.56 -13.17
C SER A 252 -9.25 3.86 -12.17
N ILE A 253 -9.44 3.54 -10.88
CA ILE A 253 -8.41 3.71 -9.84
C ILE A 253 -7.36 2.61 -9.98
N ALA A 254 -7.82 1.38 -10.21
CA ALA A 254 -6.95 0.21 -10.34
C ALA A 254 -6.07 0.23 -11.61
N TYR A 255 -6.50 0.94 -12.66
CA TYR A 255 -5.84 0.95 -13.98
C TYR A 255 -4.34 1.28 -13.91
N PHE A 256 -3.98 2.43 -13.33
CA PHE A 256 -2.58 2.85 -13.30
C PHE A 256 -1.71 1.95 -12.41
N PRO A 257 -2.08 1.66 -11.15
CA PRO A 257 -1.31 0.73 -10.33
C PRO A 257 -1.12 -0.64 -10.99
N ASN A 258 -2.16 -1.16 -11.65
CA ASN A 258 -2.09 -2.42 -12.39
C ASN A 258 -1.02 -2.39 -13.48
N LEU A 259 -1.04 -1.36 -14.33
CA LEU A 259 -0.08 -1.21 -15.42
C LEU A 259 1.34 -0.96 -14.89
N GLN A 260 1.49 -0.09 -13.89
CA GLN A 260 2.79 0.36 -13.38
C GLN A 260 3.50 -0.69 -12.51
N PHE A 261 2.76 -1.44 -11.69
CA PHE A 261 3.37 -2.30 -10.66
C PHE A 261 3.13 -3.80 -10.87
N TYR A 262 2.15 -4.18 -11.70
CA TYR A 262 1.71 -5.57 -11.85
C TYR A 262 1.59 -6.02 -13.32
N ASP A 263 2.25 -5.33 -14.27
CA ASP A 263 2.28 -5.66 -15.70
C ASP A 263 0.89 -5.79 -16.37
N GLY A 264 -0.13 -5.11 -15.85
CA GLY A 264 -1.49 -5.21 -16.37
C GLY A 264 -2.21 -6.53 -16.05
N LYS A 265 -1.66 -7.37 -15.17
CA LYS A 265 -2.18 -8.71 -14.87
C LYS A 265 -3.39 -8.72 -13.92
N ILE A 266 -3.77 -7.58 -13.34
CA ILE A 266 -4.86 -7.49 -12.36
C ILE A 266 -6.19 -7.20 -13.06
N GLN A 267 -7.22 -7.95 -12.71
CA GLN A 267 -8.59 -7.86 -13.18
C GLN A 267 -9.49 -7.29 -12.09
N SER A 268 -10.43 -6.44 -12.49
CA SER A 268 -11.46 -5.91 -11.57
C SER A 268 -12.68 -6.82 -11.58
N ARG A 269 -13.14 -7.25 -10.41
CA ARG A 269 -14.31 -8.13 -10.23
C ARG A 269 -15.30 -7.53 -9.25
N ASP A 270 -16.59 -7.69 -9.54
CA ASP A 270 -17.69 -7.20 -8.70
C ASP A 270 -17.56 -5.73 -8.29
N VAL A 271 -16.94 -4.91 -9.15
CA VAL A 271 -16.74 -3.47 -8.93
C VAL A 271 -17.00 -2.69 -10.21
N ASP A 272 -17.92 -1.74 -10.12
CA ASP A 272 -18.41 -0.92 -11.23
C ASP A 272 -18.94 0.43 -10.71
N ASP A 273 -19.54 1.22 -11.60
CA ASP A 273 -20.15 2.50 -11.23
C ASP A 273 -21.34 2.35 -10.26
N GLY A 274 -22.01 1.20 -10.23
CA GLY A 274 -23.18 0.96 -9.38
C GLY A 274 -22.78 0.78 -7.91
N ASN A 275 -21.76 -0.03 -7.63
CA ASN A 275 -21.31 -0.28 -6.25
C ASN A 275 -20.07 0.52 -5.84
N ARG A 276 -19.44 1.22 -6.78
CA ARG A 276 -18.46 2.28 -6.51
C ARG A 276 -18.93 3.52 -7.26
N PRO A 277 -19.99 4.23 -6.84
CA PRO A 277 -20.36 5.49 -7.49
C PRO A 277 -19.32 6.59 -7.22
N PRO A 278 -19.23 7.65 -8.04
CA PRO A 278 -18.35 8.78 -7.76
C PRO A 278 -18.70 9.39 -6.39
N VAL A 279 -17.71 9.97 -5.73
CA VAL A 279 -17.94 10.67 -4.45
C VAL A 279 -18.58 12.02 -4.76
N ALA A 280 -19.77 12.28 -4.22
CA ALA A 280 -20.49 13.56 -4.38
C ALA A 280 -19.82 14.67 -3.56
N GLY A 281 -20.09 15.93 -3.91
CA GLY A 281 -19.45 17.10 -3.31
C GLY A 281 -18.15 17.47 -4.02
N PHE A 282 -17.62 16.59 -4.87
CA PHE A 282 -16.50 16.87 -5.76
C PHE A 282 -16.91 16.51 -7.19
N ARG A 283 -17.00 17.51 -8.07
CA ARG A 283 -17.35 17.31 -9.48
C ARG A 283 -16.12 16.83 -10.23
N TRP A 284 -16.02 15.52 -10.38
CA TRP A 284 -14.94 14.87 -11.12
C TRP A 284 -14.83 15.43 -12.55
N PRO A 285 -13.61 15.82 -13.01
CA PRO A 285 -13.43 16.38 -14.36
C PRO A 285 -13.85 15.45 -15.49
N SER A 286 -13.76 14.14 -15.25
CA SER A 286 -14.18 13.09 -16.17
C SER A 286 -15.18 12.19 -15.47
N GLN A 287 -16.31 11.93 -16.13
CA GLN A 287 -17.35 11.04 -15.61
C GLN A 287 -16.87 9.59 -15.43
N HIS A 288 -15.84 9.19 -16.17
CA HIS A 288 -15.29 7.84 -16.16
C HIS A 288 -14.01 7.71 -15.31
N SER A 289 -13.53 8.80 -14.71
CA SER A 289 -12.33 8.79 -13.88
C SER A 289 -12.64 9.11 -12.43
N ARG A 290 -12.10 8.29 -11.54
CA ARG A 290 -12.14 8.48 -10.08
C ARG A 290 -10.80 8.91 -9.51
N VAL A 291 -9.92 9.40 -10.37
CA VAL A 291 -8.60 9.88 -10.00
C VAL A 291 -8.44 11.30 -10.52
N CYS A 292 -8.01 12.21 -9.64
CA CYS A 292 -7.82 13.61 -9.99
C CYS A 292 -6.51 14.14 -9.39
N LEU A 293 -5.83 15.02 -10.14
CA LEU A 293 -4.76 15.87 -9.63
C LEU A 293 -5.29 17.29 -9.48
N VAL A 294 -5.22 17.86 -8.29
CA VAL A 294 -5.40 19.30 -8.04
C VAL A 294 -3.99 19.92 -8.01
N ASP A 295 -3.65 20.60 -9.10
CA ASP A 295 -2.32 21.17 -9.31
C ASP A 295 -2.19 22.57 -8.71
N ILE A 296 -1.28 22.71 -7.75
CA ILE A 296 -0.99 24.00 -7.11
C ILE A 296 0.02 24.84 -7.89
N SER A 297 0.75 24.25 -8.85
CA SER A 297 1.84 24.94 -9.56
C SER A 297 1.32 26.09 -10.44
N ALA A 298 0.15 25.91 -11.04
CA ALA A 298 -0.53 26.92 -11.86
C ALA A 298 -1.04 28.15 -11.08
N ALA A 299 -1.04 28.13 -9.74
CA ALA A 299 -1.50 29.24 -8.90
C ALA A 299 -0.38 30.23 -8.53
N GLY A 300 0.83 30.08 -9.08
CA GLY A 300 1.99 30.89 -8.67
C GLY A 300 2.49 30.55 -7.26
N LEU A 301 2.06 29.41 -6.72
CA LEU A 301 2.41 28.92 -5.39
C LEU A 301 3.53 27.88 -5.43
N SER A 302 4.19 27.68 -6.57
CA SER A 302 5.37 26.82 -6.64
C SER A 302 6.48 27.32 -5.73
N GLY A 303 7.15 26.40 -5.04
CA GLY A 303 8.15 26.72 -4.04
C GLY A 303 7.57 27.00 -2.65
N SER A 304 6.28 26.75 -2.40
CA SER A 304 5.63 27.05 -1.11
C SER A 304 5.97 26.06 0.02
N GLU A 305 6.80 25.03 -0.23
CA GLU A 305 7.20 24.07 0.80
C GLU A 305 8.01 24.77 1.91
N THR A 306 7.70 24.44 3.17
CA THR A 306 8.40 24.96 4.35
C THR A 306 8.97 23.81 5.18
N SER A 307 10.19 23.98 5.69
CA SER A 307 10.85 23.00 6.56
C SER A 307 10.49 23.23 8.03
N GLN A 308 10.29 22.13 8.77
CA GLN A 308 10.12 22.14 10.23
C GLN A 308 10.89 20.97 10.82
N GLY A 309 12.06 21.25 11.41
CA GLY A 309 13.01 20.21 11.83
C GLY A 309 13.43 19.37 10.63
N THR A 310 13.29 18.04 10.74
CA THR A 310 13.56 17.07 9.67
C THR A 310 12.37 16.83 8.74
N SER A 311 11.20 17.41 9.03
CA SER A 311 9.97 17.26 8.26
C SER A 311 9.69 18.49 7.38
N LYS A 312 8.72 18.37 6.46
CA LYS A 312 8.24 19.46 5.60
C LYS A 312 6.72 19.62 5.67
N TYR A 313 6.20 20.78 5.32
CA TYR A 313 4.78 21.04 5.16
C TYR A 313 4.53 22.05 4.03
N ASN A 314 3.32 22.07 3.49
CA ASN A 314 2.92 22.99 2.45
C ASN A 314 1.52 23.56 2.76
N ALA A 315 1.48 24.82 3.18
CA ALA A 315 0.24 25.51 3.52
C ALA A 315 -0.69 25.66 2.31
N ALA A 316 -0.13 25.81 1.11
CA ALA A 316 -0.89 25.95 -0.13
C ALA A 316 -1.75 24.70 -0.47
N GLU A 317 -1.42 23.54 0.10
CA GLU A 317 -2.21 22.30 -0.08
C GLU A 317 -3.30 22.12 0.99
N ILE A 318 -3.20 22.80 2.15
CA ILE A 318 -4.10 22.57 3.29
C ILE A 318 -5.50 23.12 3.00
N ASP A 319 -5.62 24.40 2.69
CA ASP A 319 -6.92 25.05 2.47
C ASP A 319 -7.73 24.41 1.32
N PRO A 320 -7.12 24.03 0.18
CA PRO A 320 -7.80 23.27 -0.87
C PRO A 320 -8.35 21.93 -0.35
N ILE A 321 -7.56 21.19 0.43
CA ILE A 321 -7.99 19.91 1.01
C ILE A 321 -9.18 20.12 1.94
N ILE A 322 -9.13 21.15 2.80
CA ILE A 322 -10.26 21.48 3.69
C ILE A 322 -11.52 21.85 2.90
N ALA A 323 -11.39 22.64 1.83
CA ALA A 323 -12.53 23.00 0.98
C ALA A 323 -13.16 21.78 0.30
N ILE A 324 -12.34 20.84 -0.20
CA ILE A 324 -12.81 19.56 -0.76
C ILE A 324 -13.54 18.75 0.32
N LEU A 325 -12.94 18.60 1.51
CA LEU A 325 -13.55 17.86 2.62
C LEU A 325 -14.90 18.44 3.03
N GLN A 326 -15.00 19.77 3.14
CA GLN A 326 -16.26 20.44 3.47
C GLN A 326 -17.33 20.18 2.42
N SER A 327 -16.98 20.31 1.14
CA SER A 327 -17.91 20.09 0.04
C SER A 327 -18.40 18.64 -0.01
N VAL A 328 -17.50 17.67 0.16
CA VAL A 328 -17.84 16.24 0.23
C VAL A 328 -18.70 15.91 1.45
N ALA A 329 -18.36 16.45 2.62
CA ALA A 329 -19.10 16.19 3.85
C ALA A 329 -20.52 16.78 3.82
N ASN A 330 -20.73 17.92 3.15
CA ASN A 330 -22.04 18.54 3.02
C ASN A 330 -23.02 17.68 2.21
N GLU A 331 -22.55 16.97 1.18
CA GLU A 331 -23.39 16.08 0.37
C GLU A 331 -23.69 14.74 1.06
N GLY A 332 -22.86 14.30 2.01
CA GLY A 332 -23.11 13.11 2.82
C GLY A 332 -23.05 11.77 2.06
N SER A 333 -22.60 11.76 0.81
CA SER A 333 -22.45 10.51 0.02
C SER A 333 -21.35 9.56 0.55
N VAL A 334 -20.47 10.08 1.40
CA VAL A 334 -19.46 9.34 2.17
C VAL A 334 -19.47 9.86 3.60
N LEU A 335 -19.42 8.95 4.57
CA LEU A 335 -19.30 9.30 5.98
C LEU A 335 -17.88 9.80 6.29
N PRO A 336 -17.68 10.66 7.31
CA PRO A 336 -16.36 11.09 7.74
C PRO A 336 -15.37 9.95 8.00
N SER A 337 -15.84 8.83 8.57
CA SER A 337 -15.05 7.62 8.82
C SER A 337 -14.59 6.90 7.55
N GLN A 338 -15.23 7.16 6.41
CA GLN A 338 -14.92 6.63 5.09
C GLN A 338 -14.00 7.56 4.29
N ILE A 339 -13.43 8.60 4.92
CA ILE A 339 -12.47 9.53 4.31
C ILE A 339 -11.10 9.35 4.97
N GLY A 340 -10.05 9.30 4.14
CA GLY A 340 -8.66 9.32 4.58
C GLY A 340 -7.87 10.42 3.90
N VAL A 341 -7.06 11.14 4.67
CA VAL A 341 -6.11 12.13 4.18
C VAL A 341 -4.69 11.63 4.44
N LEU A 342 -3.94 11.40 3.37
CA LEU A 342 -2.61 10.83 3.43
C LEU A 342 -1.55 11.89 3.14
N THR A 343 -0.45 11.87 3.88
CA THR A 343 0.69 12.76 3.60
C THR A 343 2.01 12.14 4.10
N PRO A 344 3.13 12.26 3.37
CA PRO A 344 4.38 11.60 3.75
C PRO A 344 5.14 12.33 4.86
N TYR A 345 4.67 13.49 5.33
CA TYR A 345 5.40 14.33 6.29
C TYR A 345 4.60 14.61 7.57
N ASP A 346 5.19 14.34 8.73
CA ASP A 346 4.54 14.51 10.04
C ASP A 346 4.13 15.97 10.30
N ALA A 347 4.93 16.95 9.85
CA ALA A 347 4.61 18.36 9.97
C ALA A 347 3.37 18.75 9.14
N GLN A 348 3.13 18.10 7.99
CA GLN A 348 1.90 18.29 7.21
C GLN A 348 0.72 17.57 7.88
N LYS A 349 0.93 16.33 8.36
CA LYS A 349 -0.07 15.54 9.09
C LYS A 349 -0.62 16.32 10.29
N ALA A 350 0.25 16.89 11.12
CA ALA A 350 -0.12 17.67 12.28
C ALA A 350 -0.96 18.91 11.91
N ARG A 351 -0.61 19.61 10.83
CA ARG A 351 -1.34 20.80 10.37
C ARG A 351 -2.70 20.45 9.75
N LEU A 352 -2.76 19.40 8.93
CA LEU A 352 -4.02 18.90 8.39
C LEU A 352 -4.95 18.46 9.52
N ARG A 353 -4.44 17.74 10.51
CA ARG A 353 -5.22 17.36 11.70
C ARG A 353 -5.75 18.59 12.44
N LYS A 354 -4.91 19.60 12.65
CA LYS A 354 -5.33 20.86 13.28
C LYS A 354 -6.44 21.55 12.48
N ALA A 355 -6.25 21.74 11.18
CA ALA A 355 -7.23 22.39 10.31
C ALA A 355 -8.56 21.63 10.23
N ILE A 356 -8.53 20.28 10.21
CA ILE A 356 -9.74 19.44 10.29
C ILE A 356 -10.45 19.63 11.63
N ASN A 357 -9.72 19.66 12.74
CA ASN A 357 -10.31 19.86 14.07
C ASN A 357 -10.92 21.26 14.25
N GLU A 358 -10.37 22.28 13.59
CA GLU A 358 -10.92 23.65 13.59
C GLU A 358 -12.14 23.78 12.68
N THR A 359 -12.23 22.95 11.63
CA THR A 359 -13.28 23.03 10.61
C THR A 359 -14.50 22.15 10.92
N PHE A 360 -14.27 20.95 11.46
CA PHE A 360 -15.29 19.95 11.71
C PHE A 360 -15.55 19.80 13.21
N VAL A 361 -16.81 19.59 13.58
CA VAL A 361 -17.19 19.34 14.98
C VAL A 361 -17.14 17.83 15.30
N PRO A 362 -16.95 17.44 16.57
CA PRO A 362 -17.08 16.04 16.98
C PRO A 362 -18.47 15.46 16.67
N PRO A 363 -18.57 14.17 16.28
CA PRO A 363 -17.49 13.20 16.15
C PRO A 363 -16.75 13.25 14.80
N ALA A 364 -17.22 14.03 13.82
CA ALA A 364 -16.71 13.99 12.44
C ALA A 364 -15.21 14.32 12.33
N CYS A 365 -14.71 15.31 13.09
CA CYS A 365 -13.28 15.67 13.08
C CYS A 365 -12.35 14.53 13.49
N TYR A 366 -12.79 13.65 14.39
CA TYR A 366 -12.01 12.48 14.84
C TYR A 366 -12.16 11.29 13.89
N GLN A 367 -13.26 11.22 13.15
CA GLN A 367 -13.53 10.14 12.21
C GLN A 367 -12.79 10.29 10.89
N ILE A 368 -12.55 11.52 10.42
CA ILE A 368 -11.67 11.74 9.26
C ILE A 368 -10.24 11.36 9.66
N GLU A 369 -9.72 10.34 8.99
CA GLU A 369 -8.41 9.80 9.32
C GLU A 369 -7.31 10.58 8.59
N VAL A 370 -6.23 10.91 9.29
CA VAL A 370 -5.10 11.68 8.74
C VAL A 370 -3.82 10.98 9.17
N ASP A 371 -3.09 10.43 8.22
CA ASP A 371 -1.89 9.63 8.52
C ASP A 371 -0.85 9.64 7.39
N SER A 372 0.30 9.04 7.65
CA SER A 372 1.27 8.68 6.62
C SER A 372 0.80 7.48 5.80
N VAL A 373 1.42 7.24 4.65
CA VAL A 373 1.14 6.06 3.82
C VAL A 373 1.42 4.78 4.61
N ASP A 374 2.54 4.74 5.34
CA ASP A 374 2.97 3.63 6.17
C ASP A 374 1.98 3.39 7.35
N GLY A 375 1.47 4.45 8.00
CA GLY A 375 0.46 4.36 9.08
C GLY A 375 -0.95 3.97 8.61
N PHE A 376 -1.21 4.07 7.31
CA PHE A 376 -2.49 3.72 6.69
C PHE A 376 -2.56 2.30 6.14
N GLN A 377 -1.53 1.50 6.40
CA GLN A 377 -1.45 0.14 5.91
C GLN A 377 -2.59 -0.73 6.45
N GLY A 378 -3.08 -1.66 5.63
CA GLY A 378 -4.23 -2.52 5.96
C GLY A 378 -5.59 -1.82 5.94
N LYS A 379 -5.63 -0.49 5.95
CA LYS A 379 -6.87 0.30 5.91
C LYS A 379 -7.31 0.59 4.48
N GLU A 380 -8.58 0.89 4.32
CA GLU A 380 -9.22 1.31 3.07
C GLU A 380 -10.33 2.32 3.37
N LYS A 381 -10.58 3.24 2.44
CA LYS A 381 -11.59 4.30 2.55
C LYS A 381 -12.32 4.48 1.23
N ASP A 382 -13.49 5.10 1.26
CA ASP A 382 -14.20 5.44 0.03
C ASP A 382 -13.50 6.57 -0.72
N LEU A 383 -13.07 7.60 -0.01
CA LEU A 383 -12.29 8.72 -0.53
C LEU A 383 -10.91 8.75 0.12
N ILE A 384 -9.87 8.84 -0.71
CA ILE A 384 -8.50 9.18 -0.29
C ILE A 384 -8.10 10.52 -0.90
N ILE A 385 -7.64 11.43 -0.06
CA ILE A 385 -6.98 12.67 -0.48
C ILE A 385 -5.51 12.59 -0.10
N PHE A 386 -4.60 12.79 -1.05
CA PHE A 386 -3.17 12.76 -0.81
C PHE A 386 -2.57 14.16 -0.93
N SER A 387 -1.91 14.64 0.12
CA SER A 387 -1.11 15.87 0.10
C SER A 387 0.34 15.51 -0.19
N ALA A 388 0.84 15.91 -1.37
CA ALA A 388 2.19 15.60 -1.82
C ALA A 388 3.26 16.43 -1.09
N VAL A 389 2.93 17.65 -0.65
CA VAL A 389 3.79 18.59 0.08
C VAL A 389 4.94 19.18 -0.74
N ARG A 390 5.63 18.36 -1.55
CA ARG A 390 6.87 18.76 -2.22
C ARG A 390 6.59 19.74 -3.34
N SER A 391 7.19 20.92 -3.21
CA SER A 391 7.08 22.02 -4.15
C SER A 391 8.38 22.83 -4.07
N ASN A 392 9.30 22.60 -5.00
CA ASN A 392 10.62 23.25 -5.00
C ASN A 392 11.23 23.32 -6.40
N ALA A 393 12.04 24.35 -6.64
CA ALA A 393 12.69 24.59 -7.94
C ALA A 393 13.69 23.50 -8.36
N ARG A 394 14.15 22.66 -7.43
CA ARG A 394 15.10 21.56 -7.71
C ARG A 394 14.41 20.28 -8.21
N GLY A 395 13.08 20.19 -8.14
CA GLY A 395 12.34 18.98 -8.47
C GLY A 395 12.68 17.80 -7.55
N GLU A 396 13.04 18.08 -6.29
CA GLU A 396 13.31 17.06 -5.29
C GLU A 396 12.00 16.61 -4.64
N ILE A 397 11.76 15.30 -4.59
CA ILE A 397 10.51 14.76 -4.01
C ILE A 397 10.72 13.85 -2.78
N GLY A 398 11.98 13.49 -2.46
CA GLY A 398 12.32 12.76 -1.23
C GLY A 398 11.57 11.43 -1.12
N PHE A 399 10.86 11.21 0.00
CA PHE A 399 10.10 9.99 0.31
C PHE A 399 9.06 9.60 -0.75
N LEU A 400 8.58 10.56 -1.55
CA LEU A 400 7.66 10.31 -2.66
C LEU A 400 8.27 9.47 -3.80
N ARG A 401 9.60 9.31 -3.86
CA ARG A 401 10.27 8.51 -4.90
C ARG A 401 10.01 7.01 -4.77
N ASP A 402 9.61 6.52 -3.59
CA ASP A 402 9.43 5.09 -3.38
C ASP A 402 8.20 4.56 -4.15
N PRO A 403 8.38 3.69 -5.17
CA PRO A 403 7.26 3.17 -5.96
C PRO A 403 6.26 2.39 -5.12
N ARG A 404 6.71 1.71 -4.06
CA ARG A 404 5.86 0.90 -3.18
C ARG A 404 4.92 1.76 -2.36
N ARG A 405 5.41 2.92 -1.88
CA ARG A 405 4.57 3.91 -1.18
C ARG A 405 3.52 4.53 -2.10
N MET A 406 3.90 4.84 -3.34
CA MET A 406 2.95 5.31 -4.34
C MET A 406 1.86 4.27 -4.64
N ASN A 407 2.26 3.01 -4.84
CA ASN A 407 1.34 1.90 -5.02
C ASN A 407 0.36 1.80 -3.85
N VAL A 408 0.85 1.78 -2.60
CA VAL A 408 -0.02 1.73 -1.42
C VAL A 408 -0.98 2.91 -1.37
N MET A 409 -0.48 4.14 -1.53
CA MET A 409 -1.27 5.36 -1.49
C MET A 409 -2.42 5.35 -2.51
N LEU A 410 -2.13 5.03 -3.78
CA LEU A 410 -3.13 5.01 -4.85
C LEU A 410 -4.19 3.92 -4.65
N THR A 411 -3.88 2.88 -3.88
CA THR A 411 -4.70 1.68 -3.74
C THR A 411 -5.47 1.59 -2.41
N ARG A 412 -5.51 2.68 -1.65
CA ARG A 412 -6.31 2.78 -0.41
C ARG A 412 -7.77 3.15 -0.65
N ALA A 413 -8.10 3.75 -1.79
CA ALA A 413 -9.43 4.25 -2.09
C ALA A 413 -10.34 3.22 -2.77
N LYS A 414 -11.62 3.21 -2.41
CA LYS A 414 -12.66 2.44 -3.12
C LYS A 414 -13.30 3.23 -4.25
N ARG A 415 -13.68 4.49 -4.00
CA ARG A 415 -14.55 5.30 -4.88
C ARG A 415 -13.88 6.51 -5.49
N GLY A 416 -12.84 7.08 -4.86
CA GLY A 416 -12.12 8.23 -5.39
C GLY A 416 -10.73 8.48 -4.79
N VAL A 417 -9.79 8.92 -5.61
CA VAL A 417 -8.45 9.39 -5.23
C VAL A 417 -8.27 10.83 -5.72
N ILE A 418 -7.94 11.74 -4.81
CA ILE A 418 -7.58 13.12 -5.14
C ILE A 418 -6.16 13.36 -4.66
N VAL A 419 -5.25 13.69 -5.56
CA VAL A 419 -3.90 14.14 -5.21
C VAL A 419 -3.88 15.65 -5.27
N VAL A 420 -3.38 16.30 -4.22
CA VAL A 420 -3.11 17.74 -4.18
C VAL A 420 -1.60 17.91 -4.11
N GLY A 421 -1.02 18.65 -5.07
CA GLY A 421 0.43 18.79 -5.13
C GLY A 421 0.93 19.67 -6.27
N ASP A 422 2.23 19.93 -6.27
CA ASP A 422 2.91 20.69 -7.31
C ASP A 422 3.30 19.77 -8.47
N GLN A 423 2.59 19.88 -9.59
CA GLN A 423 2.84 19.02 -10.75
C GLN A 423 4.26 19.18 -11.29
N LEU A 424 4.83 20.38 -11.31
CA LEU A 424 6.16 20.65 -11.86
C LEU A 424 7.26 19.96 -11.04
N THR A 425 7.12 19.96 -9.71
CA THR A 425 8.07 19.30 -8.81
C THR A 425 7.96 17.78 -8.93
N LEU A 426 6.72 17.24 -8.95
CA LEU A 426 6.46 15.82 -9.10
C LEU A 426 6.89 15.27 -10.47
N TRP A 427 6.80 16.08 -11.52
CA TRP A 427 7.19 15.72 -12.89
C TRP A 427 8.65 15.30 -13.03
N ASN A 428 9.52 15.67 -12.08
CA ASN A 428 10.93 15.32 -12.14
C ASN A 428 11.20 13.84 -11.85
N ASP A 429 10.30 13.13 -11.16
CA ASP A 429 10.39 11.68 -11.04
C ASP A 429 9.87 11.01 -12.33
N LYS A 430 10.82 10.64 -13.19
CA LYS A 430 10.57 10.01 -14.49
C LYS A 430 9.99 8.60 -14.37
N THR A 431 10.16 7.96 -13.22
CA THR A 431 9.85 6.54 -13.05
C THR A 431 8.40 6.31 -12.62
N ASN A 432 7.85 7.13 -11.72
CA ASN A 432 6.51 6.89 -11.17
C ASN A 432 5.57 8.08 -11.33
N TRP A 433 5.94 9.26 -10.81
CA TRP A 433 5.04 10.41 -10.80
C TRP A 433 4.80 11.01 -12.19
N ARG A 434 5.83 11.13 -13.03
CA ARG A 434 5.63 11.62 -14.40
C ARG A 434 4.69 10.71 -15.22
N PRO A 435 4.89 9.38 -15.28
CA PRO A 435 3.92 8.49 -15.93
C PRO A 435 2.50 8.63 -15.37
N TRP A 436 2.35 8.78 -14.05
CA TRP A 436 1.05 8.97 -13.43
C TRP A 436 0.40 10.30 -13.83
N ILE A 437 1.15 11.42 -13.83
CA ILE A 437 0.64 12.72 -14.27
C ILE A 437 0.26 12.67 -15.75
N GLN A 438 1.07 12.03 -16.61
CA GLN A 438 0.76 11.85 -18.03
C GLN A 438 -0.55 11.08 -18.23
N TRP A 439 -0.77 10.02 -17.46
CA TRP A 439 -2.00 9.25 -17.48
C TRP A 439 -3.21 10.05 -16.96
N VAL A 440 -3.07 10.77 -15.85
CA VAL A 440 -4.14 11.65 -15.33
C VAL A 440 -4.48 12.76 -16.33
N GLY A 441 -3.46 13.31 -17.01
CA GLY A 441 -3.60 14.30 -18.07
C GLY A 441 -4.32 13.76 -19.31
N SER A 442 -4.03 12.53 -19.75
CA SER A 442 -4.73 11.92 -20.89
C SER A 442 -6.22 11.68 -20.61
N MET A 443 -6.59 11.48 -19.34
CA MET A 443 -7.98 11.41 -18.89
C MET A 443 -8.63 12.79 -18.68
N ARG A 444 -7.90 13.89 -18.92
CA ARG A 444 -8.31 15.28 -18.64
C ARG A 444 -8.73 15.50 -17.18
N SER A 445 -8.04 14.84 -16.25
CA SER A 445 -8.38 14.85 -14.81
C SER A 445 -7.38 15.63 -13.96
N ILE A 446 -6.84 16.71 -14.53
CA ILE A 446 -5.98 17.67 -13.85
C ILE A 446 -6.75 18.98 -13.71
N ILE A 447 -6.92 19.44 -12.46
CA ILE A 447 -7.59 20.69 -12.12
C ILE A 447 -6.52 21.68 -11.65
N PRO A 448 -6.29 22.79 -12.36
CA PRO A 448 -5.51 23.90 -11.82
C PRO A 448 -6.19 24.43 -10.56
N LEU A 449 -5.43 24.69 -9.49
CA LEU A 449 -5.99 25.12 -8.21
C LEU A 449 -6.87 26.38 -8.33
N THR A 450 -6.58 27.25 -9.30
CA THR A 450 -7.37 28.44 -9.62
C THR A 450 -8.82 28.14 -10.02
N ARG A 451 -9.10 26.92 -10.46
CA ARG A 451 -10.43 26.45 -10.88
C ARG A 451 -11.08 25.50 -9.89
N LEU A 452 -10.52 25.30 -8.70
CA LEU A 452 -11.04 24.32 -7.74
C LEU A 452 -12.53 24.53 -7.42
N ASN A 453 -12.98 25.79 -7.27
CA ASN A 453 -14.39 26.09 -6.98
C ASN A 453 -15.37 25.62 -8.07
N ASP A 454 -14.94 25.52 -9.34
CA ASP A 454 -15.78 24.96 -10.42
C ASP A 454 -16.14 23.49 -10.12
N HIS A 455 -15.28 22.82 -9.36
CA HIS A 455 -15.34 21.40 -9.03
C HIS A 455 -15.85 21.09 -7.62
N LEU A 456 -16.31 22.09 -6.87
CA LEU A 456 -16.94 21.91 -5.57
C LEU A 456 -18.44 22.18 -5.68
N ASP A 457 -19.27 21.29 -5.13
CA ASP A 457 -20.71 21.55 -5.01
C ASP A 457 -21.00 22.66 -3.99
N ALA A 458 -20.18 22.77 -2.95
CA ALA A 458 -20.15 23.90 -2.02
C ALA A 458 -18.83 24.70 -2.18
N PRO A 459 -18.75 25.66 -3.11
CA PRO A 459 -17.54 26.43 -3.38
C PRO A 459 -17.21 27.36 -2.21
N ARG A 460 -16.22 26.98 -1.39
CA ARG A 460 -15.74 27.75 -0.23
C ARG A 460 -14.25 28.04 -0.27
N TYR A 461 -13.56 27.65 -1.35
CA TYR A 461 -12.13 27.88 -1.46
C TYR A 461 -11.84 29.33 -1.85
N SER A 462 -10.91 29.97 -1.15
CA SER A 462 -10.40 31.29 -1.50
C SER A 462 -8.93 31.17 -1.87
N LEU A 463 -8.58 31.56 -3.10
CA LEU A 463 -7.19 31.60 -3.53
C LEU A 463 -6.41 32.60 -2.66
N PRO A 464 -5.23 32.21 -2.13
CA PRO A 464 -4.35 33.16 -1.46
C PRO A 464 -4.03 34.31 -2.41
N SER A 465 -4.31 35.55 -2.01
CA SER A 465 -3.91 36.73 -2.78
C SER A 465 -2.39 36.79 -2.84
N LEU A 466 -1.81 36.68 -4.05
CA LEU A 466 -0.40 36.95 -4.32
C LEU A 466 -0.13 38.45 -4.05
N GLN A 467 0.09 38.83 -2.78
CA GLN A 467 0.58 40.16 -2.48
C GLN A 467 2.05 40.24 -2.92
N GLY A 468 2.31 41.14 -3.87
CA GLY A 468 3.64 41.45 -4.38
C GLY A 468 4.60 41.80 -3.24
N GLY A 469 5.86 41.42 -3.42
CA GLY A 469 6.91 41.74 -2.47
C GLY A 469 7.00 43.24 -2.24
N GLN A 470 6.81 43.65 -0.98
CA GLN A 470 7.48 44.76 -0.32
C GLN A 470 7.40 44.51 1.19
N GLY A 471 8.52 44.67 1.88
CA GLY A 471 8.68 44.30 3.29
C GLY A 471 7.77 45.08 4.24
N GLY A 472 7.39 44.43 5.34
CA GLY A 472 6.69 45.09 6.44
C GLY A 472 6.00 44.11 7.39
N ASN A 473 6.61 43.92 8.57
CA ASN A 473 6.08 43.44 9.86
C ASN A 473 4.74 42.67 9.90
N LEU A 474 4.83 41.44 10.44
CA LEU A 474 3.76 40.71 11.12
C LEU A 474 2.99 41.61 12.11
N PRO A 475 1.64 41.62 12.13
CA PRO A 475 0.92 42.28 13.19
C PRO A 475 0.74 41.35 14.40
N ARG A 476 1.07 41.91 15.56
CA ARG A 476 0.72 41.41 16.89
C ARG A 476 -0.80 41.46 17.11
N SER A 477 -1.25 40.61 18.03
CA SER A 477 -2.57 40.56 18.67
C SER A 477 -3.26 41.92 18.92
N SER A 478 -4.57 42.02 18.64
CA SER A 478 -5.67 42.16 19.62
C SER A 478 -6.88 42.98 19.09
N SER A 479 -8.08 42.46 19.39
CA SER A 479 -9.35 43.15 19.76
C SER A 479 -10.09 44.11 18.80
N PHE A 480 -11.37 43.76 18.61
CA PHE A 480 -12.62 44.57 18.59
C PHE A 480 -12.98 45.56 17.45
N ALA A 481 -14.24 45.38 17.01
CA ALA A 481 -15.26 46.38 16.62
C ALA A 481 -15.30 46.98 15.19
N SER A 482 -16.28 46.50 14.43
CA SER A 482 -17.38 47.24 13.74
C SER A 482 -17.16 48.28 12.63
N ARG A 483 -17.96 48.07 11.56
CA ARG A 483 -18.76 49.00 10.72
C ARG A 483 -18.13 49.74 9.51
N GLN A 484 -18.76 49.42 8.36
CA GLN A 484 -19.25 50.27 7.25
C GLN A 484 -18.30 51.22 6.51
N GLY A 485 -18.30 51.12 5.17
CA GLY A 485 -17.86 52.21 4.29
C GLY A 485 -17.58 51.77 2.85
N SER A 486 -18.30 52.37 1.92
CA SER A 486 -18.44 52.10 0.49
C SER A 486 -17.34 52.68 -0.43
N ALA A 487 -17.43 52.26 -1.70
CA ALA A 487 -17.10 52.97 -2.95
C ALA A 487 -15.74 52.67 -3.60
N GLY A 488 -15.80 52.42 -4.91
CA GLY A 488 -14.72 51.86 -5.73
C GLY A 488 -13.92 52.87 -6.55
N ALA A 489 -13.00 52.34 -7.36
CA ALA A 489 -12.41 53.01 -8.51
C ALA A 489 -11.74 51.98 -9.44
N HIS A 490 -11.96 52.17 -10.75
CA HIS A 490 -11.30 51.50 -11.86
C HIS A 490 -9.81 51.88 -11.95
N ALA A 491 -8.94 50.91 -12.28
CA ALA A 491 -7.71 51.18 -13.04
C ALA A 491 -7.30 49.93 -13.84
N ARG A 492 -7.17 50.09 -15.16
CA ARG A 492 -6.56 49.16 -16.12
C ARG A 492 -5.09 49.53 -16.34
N ALA A 493 -4.21 48.53 -16.37
CA ALA A 493 -2.97 48.36 -17.16
C ALA A 493 -2.13 47.30 -16.42
N GLY A 494 -1.56 46.24 -17.01
CA GLY A 494 -1.00 46.08 -18.34
C GLY A 494 0.47 45.69 -18.15
N GLY A 495 0.79 44.39 -18.21
CA GLY A 495 2.16 43.88 -18.05
C GLY A 495 2.20 42.36 -18.10
N ALA A 496 2.31 41.80 -19.31
CA ALA A 496 2.46 40.37 -19.53
C ALA A 496 3.92 39.96 -19.34
N SER A 497 4.22 39.22 -18.27
CA SER A 497 5.48 38.47 -18.12
C SER A 497 5.27 37.08 -18.71
N GLN A 498 5.97 36.79 -19.82
CA GLN A 498 5.95 35.48 -20.48
C GLN A 498 6.51 34.41 -19.54
N ILE A 499 5.69 33.40 -19.23
CA ILE A 499 6.11 32.18 -18.52
C ILE A 499 6.72 31.25 -19.56
N PHE A 500 7.99 30.87 -19.35
CA PHE A 500 8.71 29.92 -20.18
C PHE A 500 8.19 28.50 -19.93
N VAL A 501 7.62 27.87 -20.96
CA VAL A 501 7.16 26.47 -20.94
C VAL A 501 8.18 25.63 -21.74
N PRO A 502 8.79 24.57 -21.16
CA PRO A 502 9.70 23.70 -21.88
C PRO A 502 9.00 22.96 -23.05
N GLN A 503 9.67 22.87 -24.19
CA GLN A 503 9.17 22.16 -25.37
C GLN A 503 8.94 20.67 -25.05
N GLY A 504 7.71 20.21 -25.29
CA GLY A 504 7.17 18.90 -24.88
C GLY A 504 5.76 18.95 -24.27
N PHE A 505 5.26 20.16 -24.01
CA PHE A 505 3.95 20.44 -23.37
C PHE A 505 2.79 20.73 -24.32
N GLN A 506 2.95 20.56 -25.64
CA GLN A 506 1.86 20.73 -26.62
C GLN A 506 1.22 19.38 -26.92
N CYS A 507 0.12 19.06 -26.23
CA CYS A 507 -0.89 18.15 -26.76
C CYS A 507 -1.98 19.01 -27.41
N ASP A 508 -2.29 18.71 -28.68
CA ASP A 508 -3.21 19.47 -29.51
C ASP A 508 -4.60 19.65 -28.86
N PHE A 509 -4.91 20.89 -28.49
CA PHE A 509 -6.25 21.35 -28.13
C PHE A 509 -6.94 21.97 -29.36
N HIS A 510 -7.52 21.16 -30.25
CA HIS A 510 -8.83 21.39 -30.92
C HIS A 510 -9.07 20.51 -32.17
N ARG A 511 -10.30 19.95 -32.23
CA ARG A 511 -11.02 19.28 -33.37
C ARG A 511 -10.39 17.96 -33.84
N SER A 512 -11.09 16.86 -34.09
CA SER A 512 -12.51 16.45 -34.28
C SER A 512 -12.44 14.93 -34.55
N GLY A 513 -13.37 14.02 -34.28
CA GLY A 513 -14.72 13.98 -33.76
C GLY A 513 -15.14 12.50 -33.81
N PHE A 514 -15.85 12.01 -32.80
CA PHE A 514 -16.45 10.67 -32.82
C PHE A 514 -17.72 10.74 -33.67
N ALA A 515 -17.78 9.97 -34.76
CA ALA A 515 -19.02 9.60 -35.42
C ALA A 515 -19.22 8.10 -35.21
N GLY A 516 -20.34 7.73 -34.61
CA GLY A 516 -20.73 6.34 -34.43
C GLY A 516 -21.33 5.74 -35.70
N HIS A 517 -21.15 4.44 -35.89
CA HIS A 517 -22.05 3.61 -36.69
C HIS A 517 -22.08 2.16 -36.18
N ASN A 518 -23.29 1.61 -36.18
CA ASN A 518 -23.67 0.26 -35.79
C ASN A 518 -23.53 -0.72 -36.97
N MET A 519 -23.32 -2.00 -36.59
CA MET A 519 -23.73 -3.27 -37.21
C MET A 519 -23.15 -3.76 -38.55
N ASP A 520 -22.48 -4.91 -38.40
CA ASP A 520 -22.54 -6.18 -39.14
C ASP A 520 -21.92 -6.41 -40.54
N VAL A 521 -21.39 -7.64 -40.64
CA VAL A 521 -21.17 -8.56 -41.78
C VAL A 521 -19.72 -8.88 -42.17
N ASP A 522 -19.53 -10.19 -42.33
CA ASP A 522 -18.37 -11.05 -42.54
C ASP A 522 -17.28 -10.72 -43.59
N THR A 523 -16.15 -11.42 -43.40
CA THR A 523 -15.07 -11.90 -44.31
C THR A 523 -13.76 -11.09 -44.51
N PRO A 524 -12.61 -11.79 -44.72
CA PRO A 524 -11.29 -11.37 -44.21
C PRO A 524 -10.17 -11.23 -45.27
N VAL A 525 -9.37 -10.16 -45.20
CA VAL A 525 -8.03 -10.00 -45.85
C VAL A 525 -7.35 -8.82 -45.12
N GLY A 526 -6.05 -8.71 -44.81
CA GLY A 526 -4.81 -9.44 -45.05
C GLY A 526 -3.67 -8.67 -44.34
N GLN A 527 -2.53 -9.34 -44.15
CA GLN A 527 -1.35 -8.91 -43.39
C GLN A 527 -0.61 -7.70 -43.98
N GLY A 528 0.09 -6.95 -43.12
CA GLY A 528 1.08 -5.95 -43.51
C GLY A 528 1.85 -5.37 -42.31
N LEU A 529 2.73 -6.16 -41.69
CA LEU A 529 3.72 -5.73 -40.69
C LEU A 529 5.07 -5.51 -41.38
N LEU A 530 5.66 -4.33 -41.18
CA LEU A 530 7.02 -3.98 -41.62
C LEU A 530 8.03 -4.56 -40.61
N GLU A 531 8.78 -5.59 -41.02
CA GLU A 531 9.95 -6.11 -40.29
C GLU A 531 11.23 -5.35 -40.67
N LEU A 532 12.03 -5.00 -39.66
CA LEU A 532 13.40 -4.46 -39.80
C LEU A 532 14.42 -5.62 -39.88
N SER A 533 15.39 -5.52 -40.80
CA SER A 533 16.30 -6.61 -41.17
C SER A 533 17.31 -7.02 -40.07
N PRO A 534 17.72 -8.31 -40.00
CA PRO A 534 18.64 -8.87 -38.98
C PRO A 534 20.08 -8.33 -38.97
N ALA A 535 20.51 -7.62 -40.01
CA ALA A 535 21.92 -7.23 -40.17
C ALA A 535 22.39 -6.10 -39.24
N LYS A 536 21.48 -5.32 -38.62
CA LYS A 536 21.85 -4.24 -37.70
C LYS A 536 22.05 -4.67 -36.24
N LYS A 537 21.48 -5.82 -35.83
CA LYS A 537 21.67 -6.35 -34.46
C LYS A 537 23.00 -7.05 -34.25
N ALA A 538 23.58 -7.62 -35.32
CA ALA A 538 24.85 -8.35 -35.21
C ALA A 538 26.07 -7.43 -35.05
N ALA A 539 26.01 -6.19 -35.56
CA ALA A 539 27.12 -5.26 -35.49
C ALA A 539 27.25 -4.54 -34.12
N GLU A 540 26.14 -4.37 -33.38
CA GLU A 540 26.16 -3.74 -32.05
C GLU A 540 26.62 -4.71 -30.95
N GLU A 541 26.45 -6.02 -31.11
CA GLU A 541 26.87 -7.04 -30.13
C GLU A 541 28.37 -7.39 -30.19
N GLU A 542 29.07 -7.03 -31.27
CA GLU A 542 30.51 -7.30 -31.46
C GLU A 542 31.38 -6.15 -30.90
N GLU A 543 30.87 -4.91 -30.91
CA GLU A 543 31.56 -3.71 -30.37
C GLU A 543 31.53 -3.65 -28.82
N GLU A 544 30.57 -4.30 -28.17
CA GLU A 544 30.53 -4.44 -26.70
C GLU A 544 31.48 -5.52 -26.15
N ARG A 545 31.88 -6.50 -26.98
CA ARG A 545 32.78 -7.60 -26.54
C ARG A 545 34.26 -7.24 -26.58
N GLU A 546 34.66 -6.19 -27.29
CA GLU A 546 36.05 -5.74 -27.38
C GLU A 546 36.47 -4.72 -26.30
N LYS A 547 35.56 -4.25 -25.45
CA LYS A 547 35.86 -3.29 -24.35
C LYS A 547 36.18 -3.94 -22.99
N GLU A 548 36.14 -5.27 -22.86
CA GLU A 548 36.38 -5.98 -21.58
C GLU A 548 37.76 -6.68 -21.47
N ARG A 549 38.76 -6.32 -22.28
CA ARG A 549 40.12 -6.87 -22.14
C ARG A 549 41.15 -5.79 -21.92
N GLU A 550 41.37 -5.43 -20.65
CA GLU A 550 42.66 -4.90 -20.15
C GLU A 550 42.61 -4.80 -18.61
N VAL A 551 43.07 -5.83 -17.91
CA VAL A 551 43.48 -5.74 -16.49
C VAL A 551 44.75 -6.59 -16.31
N PRO A 552 45.87 -6.02 -15.85
CA PRO A 552 47.12 -6.77 -15.64
C PRO A 552 47.05 -7.73 -14.44
N ASP A 553 47.66 -8.90 -14.61
CA ASP A 553 47.89 -9.92 -13.57
C ASP A 553 48.99 -9.46 -12.60
N ASP A 554 48.65 -9.35 -11.32
CA ASP A 554 49.50 -9.57 -10.14
C ASP A 554 48.76 -9.01 -8.92
N TRP A 555 48.25 -9.85 -8.00
CA TRP A 555 47.97 -9.57 -6.57
C TRP A 555 47.39 -10.81 -5.86
N GLU A 556 48.05 -11.98 -5.97
CA GLU A 556 47.88 -13.07 -5.00
C GLU A 556 49.10 -13.11 -4.07
N GLU A 557 49.14 -12.22 -3.08
CA GLU A 557 49.86 -12.42 -1.82
C GLU A 557 49.31 -11.44 -0.76
N LEU A 558 48.86 -11.99 0.37
CA LEU A 558 48.38 -11.36 1.63
C LEU A 558 46.86 -11.10 1.79
N LEU A 559 46.28 -11.99 2.62
CA LEU A 559 45.07 -11.90 3.47
C LEU A 559 43.70 -12.30 2.89
#